data_AF-A0A2N7D516-F1
#
_entry.id   AF-A0A2N7D516-F1
#
_cell.length_a   1.000
_cell.length_b   1.000
_cell.length_c   1.000
_cell.angle_alpha   90.00
_cell.angle_beta   90.00
_cell.angle_gamma   90.00
#
_symmetry.space_group_name_H-M   'P 1'
#
loop_
_entity.id
_entity.type
_entity.pdbx_description
1 polymer ?
#
loop_
_entity_poly.entity_id
_entity_poly.type
_entity_poly.pdbx_seq_one_letter_code
_entity_poly.pdbx_strand_id
1 'polypeptide(L)'
;MLQISTGKFFEEEKMVRHNEKFVFYSNISLPTEIELSSPLIKVEEVESGSVSCYVVSYQLITEVDPLIIKCGWQDFIAQFILAWSFYFDCIAKTQKELVQKICREKKISSYDQAAASEISPKTVELGRRITLEEIESFKKFFDSLMKVNRACYKSTIAALKIIDDAKETLATNFDLGYSTLVYALESLSQKHDSYFPEWEHYDDHTRRKLKPIFLEISEEHAESIKSILIDGKQFKLRKRFEAFVSDNLDDEFYRANLGKGVTTLRRSFLLRCLNNLYQLRSSFVHELKPLDVMLSSPHSPSSDYIIRFGEPYLTFTGINRVARTVIVNFLVNNQTDMREYVDWKNETSSIIIAEMAAETYLHNPCAFREERSNEWFSEYVNMLAKKKVVDQSRVMEKIQNEFDGAKKEYKSPMLHYYWLYNALHNQESDEWQKFIGKHNFIGECFHFYIVILYLYHKLSYRTDDGEVEINLDEFDKDYKDYLRKRFHKHGLSLSSYIEAALLCAAANIALSSGDKERYQKYLDSALEEAASDPKNTTLILKALENTESIDIKSYFELQEQN
;
A
#
# COMPACT_ATOMS: atom_id res chain seq x y z
N MET A 1 15.83 4.79 -5.81
CA MET A 1 16.76 5.56 -6.65
C MET A 1 18.22 5.21 -6.41
N LEU A 2 18.68 4.99 -5.18
CA LEU A 2 20.09 4.68 -4.90
C LEU A 2 20.65 3.51 -5.73
N GLN A 3 19.97 2.35 -5.79
CA GLN A 3 20.37 1.26 -6.69
C GLN A 3 20.18 1.57 -8.18
N ILE A 4 19.17 2.35 -8.56
CA ILE A 4 18.94 2.74 -9.96
C ILE A 4 20.11 3.57 -10.48
N SER A 5 20.66 4.43 -9.62
CA SER A 5 21.82 5.25 -9.93
C SER A 5 23.13 4.49 -10.11
N THR A 6 23.16 3.16 -9.92
CA THR A 6 24.27 2.32 -10.40
C THR A 6 24.36 2.27 -11.92
N GLY A 7 23.28 2.61 -12.63
CA GLY A 7 23.17 2.49 -14.08
C GLY A 7 22.87 1.07 -14.57
N LYS A 8 22.80 0.05 -13.70
CA LYS A 8 22.65 -1.35 -14.12
C LYS A 8 21.34 -1.69 -14.87
N PHE A 9 20.36 -0.80 -14.83
CA PHE A 9 19.04 -0.96 -15.48
C PHE A 9 18.93 -0.24 -16.82
N PHE A 10 19.93 0.56 -17.20
CA PHE A 10 19.88 1.39 -18.40
C PHE A 10 20.90 0.91 -19.43
N GLU A 11 20.59 1.16 -20.69
CA GLU A 11 21.58 1.09 -21.77
C GLU A 11 22.53 2.29 -21.65
N GLU A 12 23.83 2.10 -21.82
CA GLU A 12 24.84 3.16 -21.62
C GLU A 12 24.55 4.42 -22.43
N GLU A 13 24.04 4.26 -23.66
CA GLU A 13 23.70 5.36 -24.57
C GLU A 13 22.53 6.23 -24.10
N LYS A 14 21.69 5.71 -23.19
CA LYS A 14 20.49 6.40 -22.67
C LYS A 14 20.70 6.99 -21.28
N MET A 15 21.89 6.89 -20.70
CA MET A 15 22.17 7.36 -19.35
C MET A 15 22.44 8.87 -19.30
N VAL A 16 21.69 9.58 -18.44
CA VAL A 16 21.97 10.97 -18.05
C VAL A 16 22.57 10.98 -16.65
N ARG A 17 23.68 11.70 -16.48
CA ARG A 17 24.42 11.79 -15.22
C ARG A 17 24.28 13.18 -14.61
N HIS A 18 23.89 13.25 -13.35
CA HIS A 18 23.80 14.49 -12.58
C HIS A 18 24.72 14.41 -11.36
N ASN A 19 25.62 15.39 -11.21
CA ASN A 19 26.50 15.47 -10.05
C ASN A 19 25.84 16.35 -9.00
N GLU A 20 25.60 15.80 -7.82
CA GLU A 20 24.82 16.44 -6.77
C GLU A 20 25.54 16.32 -5.43
N LYS A 21 25.09 17.14 -4.47
CA LYS A 21 25.56 17.09 -3.09
C LYS A 21 24.40 17.16 -2.12
N PHE A 22 24.51 16.50 -0.98
CA PHE A 22 23.62 16.72 0.16
C PHE A 22 24.38 16.66 1.48
N VAL A 23 23.72 17.13 2.54
CA VAL A 23 24.26 17.15 3.90
C VAL A 23 23.40 16.26 4.80
N PHE A 24 24.04 15.51 5.68
CA PHE A 24 23.36 14.81 6.77
C PHE A 24 24.20 14.84 8.04
N TYR A 25 23.58 14.53 9.16
CA TYR A 25 24.17 14.54 10.48
C TYR A 25 24.08 13.15 11.09
N SER A 26 25.09 12.74 11.85
CA SER A 26 25.07 11.46 12.58
C SER A 26 25.76 11.57 13.93
N ASN A 27 25.41 10.68 14.86
CA ASN A 27 26.07 10.56 16.17
C ASN A 27 27.41 9.80 16.15
N ILE A 28 27.92 9.46 14.97
CA ILE A 28 29.24 8.82 14.79
C ILE A 28 30.25 9.80 14.19
N SER A 29 31.53 9.47 14.31
CA SER A 29 32.63 10.21 13.67
C SER A 29 33.51 9.26 12.86
N LEU A 30 33.95 9.70 11.69
CA LEU A 30 34.77 8.98 10.74
C LEU A 30 36.26 9.31 10.94
N PRO A 31 37.14 8.30 10.85
CA PRO A 31 38.59 8.51 10.81
C PRO A 31 39.07 9.04 9.45
N THR A 32 38.38 8.69 8.36
CA THR A 32 38.74 9.03 6.97
C THR A 32 37.48 9.15 6.10
N GLU A 33 37.62 9.79 4.94
CA GLU A 33 36.57 9.83 3.93
C GLU A 33 36.20 8.42 3.42
N ILE A 34 34.96 8.28 2.93
CA ILE A 34 34.46 7.03 2.34
C ILE A 34 34.16 7.28 0.87
N GLU A 35 34.74 6.44 0.02
CA GLU A 35 34.46 6.40 -1.42
C GLU A 35 33.77 5.08 -1.80
N LEU A 36 32.68 5.18 -2.56
CA LEU A 36 31.91 4.08 -3.11
C LEU A 36 31.90 4.23 -4.64
N SER A 37 32.08 3.13 -5.35
CA SER A 37 32.29 3.13 -6.80
C SER A 37 30.99 2.94 -7.62
N SER A 38 29.97 2.30 -7.05
CA SER A 38 28.71 2.03 -7.75
C SER A 38 27.52 2.06 -6.79
N PRO A 39 26.67 3.11 -6.82
CA PRO A 39 26.90 4.39 -7.50
C PRO A 39 28.14 5.14 -6.96
N LEU A 40 28.66 6.07 -7.76
CA LEU A 40 29.77 6.94 -7.35
C LEU A 40 29.30 7.86 -6.21
N ILE A 41 29.83 7.64 -5.00
CA ILE A 41 29.54 8.42 -3.80
C ILE A 41 30.83 8.70 -3.05
N LYS A 42 31.01 9.95 -2.62
CA LYS A 42 32.07 10.38 -1.72
C LYS A 42 31.46 11.03 -0.48
N VAL A 43 31.84 10.55 0.70
CA VAL A 43 31.38 11.04 2.01
C VAL A 43 32.55 11.65 2.76
N GLU A 44 32.41 12.93 3.13
CA GLU A 44 33.42 13.68 3.86
C GLU A 44 32.81 14.22 5.18
N GLU A 45 33.52 14.04 6.29
CA GLU A 45 33.17 14.70 7.56
C GLU A 45 33.71 16.13 7.55
N VAL A 46 32.81 17.12 7.65
CA VAL A 46 33.16 18.55 7.57
C VAL A 46 33.19 19.20 8.95
N GLU A 47 32.38 18.70 9.89
CA GLU A 47 32.36 19.14 11.28
C GLU A 47 32.35 17.90 12.17
N SER A 48 33.32 17.80 13.08
CA SER A 48 33.38 16.74 14.09
C SER A 48 32.85 17.25 15.43
N GLY A 49 32.10 16.40 16.15
CA GLY A 49 31.52 16.75 17.43
C GLY A 49 30.74 15.59 18.05
N SER A 50 29.84 15.90 19.00
CA SER A 50 28.88 14.92 19.52
C SER A 50 27.91 14.44 18.44
N VAL A 51 27.58 15.33 17.50
CA VAL A 51 26.89 15.04 16.25
C VAL A 51 27.74 15.61 15.12
N SER A 52 28.31 14.72 14.30
CA SER A 52 29.14 15.10 13.16
C SER A 52 28.28 15.46 11.94
N CYS A 53 28.82 16.35 11.11
CA CYS A 53 28.22 16.82 9.86
C CYS A 53 28.96 16.22 8.66
N TYR A 54 28.19 15.63 7.74
CA TYR A 54 28.72 14.96 6.55
C TYR A 54 28.24 15.64 5.28
N VAL A 55 29.16 15.88 4.35
CA VAL A 55 28.85 16.26 2.97
C VAL A 55 29.02 15.03 2.09
N VAL A 56 27.95 14.69 1.37
CA VAL A 56 27.93 13.57 0.43
C VAL A 56 27.87 14.11 -0.97
N SER A 57 28.93 13.87 -1.75
CA SER A 57 28.94 14.13 -3.18
C SER A 57 28.59 12.84 -3.92
N TYR A 58 27.62 12.87 -4.82
CA TYR A 58 27.14 11.67 -5.49
C TYR A 58 26.77 11.93 -6.95
N GLN A 59 26.82 10.86 -7.75
CA GLN A 59 26.34 10.89 -9.13
C GLN A 59 24.99 10.17 -9.23
N LEU A 60 23.95 10.92 -9.58
CA LEU A 60 22.62 10.39 -9.90
C LEU A 60 22.58 10.02 -11.38
N ILE A 61 22.30 8.75 -11.68
CA ILE A 61 22.10 8.27 -13.05
C ILE A 61 20.60 8.04 -13.29
N THR A 62 20.09 8.59 -14.40
CA THR A 62 18.71 8.44 -14.90
C THR A 62 18.70 8.12 -16.39
N GLU A 63 17.54 7.78 -16.96
CA GLU A 63 17.37 7.56 -18.40
C GLU A 63 16.89 8.83 -19.10
N VAL A 64 17.36 9.10 -20.32
CA VAL A 64 16.86 10.20 -21.16
C VAL A 64 15.35 10.08 -21.34
N ASP A 65 14.61 11.12 -20.94
CA ASP A 65 13.17 11.21 -21.09
C ASP A 65 12.75 12.61 -21.57
N PRO A 66 11.80 12.73 -22.51
CA PRO A 66 11.37 14.02 -23.06
C PRO A 66 10.58 14.89 -22.06
N LEU A 67 10.03 14.31 -20.99
CA LEU A 67 9.18 15.00 -20.01
C LEU A 67 9.89 15.19 -18.65
N ILE A 68 10.78 14.27 -18.28
CA ILE A 68 11.44 14.25 -16.97
C ILE A 68 12.87 14.79 -17.07
N ILE A 69 13.07 16.02 -16.57
CA ILE A 69 14.40 16.67 -16.56
C ILE A 69 15.25 16.19 -15.38
N LYS A 70 14.64 15.97 -14.20
CA LYS A 70 15.30 15.51 -12.97
C LYS A 70 14.25 14.99 -11.98
N CYS A 71 14.44 13.79 -11.41
CA CYS A 71 13.59 13.30 -10.33
C CYS A 71 14.33 12.30 -9.42
N GLY A 72 13.78 12.03 -8.23
CA GLY A 72 14.24 10.93 -7.39
C GLY A 72 15.44 11.21 -6.47
N TRP A 73 15.89 12.47 -6.34
CA TRP A 73 16.97 12.83 -5.41
C TRP A 73 16.59 12.57 -3.95
N GLN A 74 15.32 12.79 -3.57
CA GLN A 74 14.86 12.58 -2.19
C GLN A 74 14.92 11.10 -1.83
N ASP A 75 14.48 10.24 -2.76
CA ASP A 75 14.56 8.78 -2.62
C ASP A 75 16.01 8.30 -2.53
N PHE A 76 16.93 8.91 -3.27
CA PHE A 76 18.35 8.59 -3.19
C PHE A 76 18.90 8.91 -1.80
N ILE A 77 18.70 10.14 -1.33
CA ILE A 77 19.18 10.63 -0.03
C ILE A 77 18.61 9.79 1.10
N ALA A 78 17.31 9.54 1.11
CA ALA A 78 16.65 8.73 2.14
C ALA A 78 17.20 7.30 2.17
N GLN A 79 17.34 6.65 1.00
CA GLN A 79 17.86 5.28 0.91
C GLN A 79 19.31 5.18 1.38
N PHE A 80 20.15 6.18 1.07
CA PHE A 80 21.53 6.22 1.53
C PHE A 80 21.62 6.37 3.05
N ILE A 81 20.87 7.31 3.63
CA ILE A 81 20.83 7.54 5.08
C ILE A 81 20.35 6.29 5.82
N LEU A 82 19.37 5.56 5.28
CA LEU A 82 18.91 4.29 5.85
C LEU A 82 20.01 3.22 5.84
N ALA A 83 20.71 3.04 4.72
CA ALA A 83 21.82 2.10 4.62
C ALA A 83 22.94 2.44 5.61
N TRP A 84 23.25 3.73 5.76
CA TRP A 84 24.21 4.26 6.72
C TRP A 84 23.81 3.99 8.17
N SER A 85 22.61 4.44 8.57
CA SER A 85 22.03 4.28 9.92
C SER A 85 21.99 2.80 10.32
N PHE A 86 21.54 1.95 9.41
CA PHE A 86 21.44 0.52 9.63
C PHE A 86 22.81 -0.14 9.81
N TYR A 87 23.74 0.10 8.88
CA TYR A 87 25.01 -0.62 8.88
C TYR A 87 25.86 -0.22 10.08
N PHE A 88 25.99 1.07 10.36
CA PHE A 88 26.81 1.51 11.49
C PHE A 88 26.13 1.30 12.84
N ASP A 89 24.82 1.05 12.91
CA ASP A 89 24.05 1.10 14.16
C ASP A 89 24.12 2.48 14.80
N CYS A 90 23.66 3.46 14.06
CA CYS A 90 23.68 4.84 14.49
C CYS A 90 22.35 5.50 14.17
N ILE A 91 22.24 6.78 14.54
CA ILE A 91 21.19 7.68 14.12
C ILE A 91 21.79 8.62 13.08
N ALA A 92 21.17 8.68 11.90
CA ALA A 92 21.57 9.59 10.84
C ALA A 92 20.33 10.28 10.26
N LYS A 93 20.35 11.61 10.20
CA LYS A 93 19.21 12.43 9.74
C LYS A 93 19.70 13.67 9.01
N THR A 94 18.83 14.26 8.18
CA THR A 94 19.13 15.52 7.48
C THR A 94 19.10 16.75 8.40
N GLN A 95 18.53 16.62 9.60
CA GLN A 95 18.43 17.68 10.60
C GLN A 95 19.26 17.32 11.85
N LYS A 96 20.14 18.23 12.29
CA LYS A 96 21.03 18.04 13.44
C LYS A 96 20.24 17.88 14.74
N GLU A 97 19.17 18.65 14.89
CA GLU A 97 18.30 18.69 16.06
C GLU A 97 17.60 17.34 16.29
N LEU A 98 17.28 16.63 15.21
CA LEU A 98 16.62 15.32 15.29
C LEU A 98 17.58 14.24 15.81
N VAL A 99 18.83 14.25 15.35
CA VAL A 99 19.89 13.35 15.88
C VAL A 99 20.11 13.62 17.36
N GLN A 100 20.24 14.90 17.74
CA GLN A 100 20.37 15.30 19.15
C GLN A 100 19.13 14.95 19.98
N LYS A 101 17.94 14.89 19.38
CA LYS A 101 16.70 14.52 20.05
C LYS A 101 16.62 13.03 20.34
N ILE A 102 17.00 12.19 19.38
CA ILE A 102 16.94 10.74 19.52
C ILE A 102 18.07 10.23 20.43
N CYS A 103 19.28 10.79 20.28
CA CYS A 103 20.46 10.35 21.03
C CYS A 103 20.57 10.91 22.46
N ARG A 104 19.44 11.29 23.08
CA ARG A 104 19.47 11.89 24.42
C ARG A 104 19.74 10.86 25.49
N GLU A 105 20.59 11.23 26.44
CA GLU A 105 20.97 10.39 27.58
C GLU A 105 19.99 10.49 28.78
N LYS A 106 19.11 11.50 28.78
CA LYS A 106 18.17 11.77 29.88
C LYS A 106 16.76 11.99 29.33
N LYS A 107 15.76 11.58 30.12
CA LYS A 107 14.36 11.94 29.91
C LYS A 107 14.18 13.44 30.04
N ILE A 108 13.40 14.04 29.15
CA ILE A 108 13.08 15.48 29.19
C ILE A 108 11.58 15.69 29.43
N SER A 109 10.75 14.73 29.01
CA SER A 109 9.31 14.81 29.11
C SER A 109 8.73 13.76 30.05
N SER A 110 7.60 14.07 30.69
CA SER A 110 6.77 13.09 31.38
C SER A 110 6.19 12.02 30.44
N TYR A 111 6.23 12.26 29.12
CA TYR A 111 5.82 11.29 28.10
C TYR A 111 6.92 10.26 27.76
N ASP A 112 8.17 10.45 28.20
CA ASP A 112 9.27 9.52 27.89
C ASP A 112 9.21 8.27 28.80
N GLN A 113 9.05 7.09 28.20
CA GLN A 113 9.00 5.82 28.95
C GLN A 113 10.38 5.43 29.52
N ALA A 114 11.46 5.68 28.77
CA ALA A 114 12.86 5.42 29.13
C ALA A 114 13.79 6.37 28.35
N ALA A 115 15.03 6.57 28.80
CA ALA A 115 16.02 7.21 27.93
C ALA A 115 16.48 6.20 26.84
N ALA A 116 16.71 6.63 25.60
CA ALA A 116 17.12 5.70 24.54
C ALA A 116 18.46 5.01 24.86
N SER A 117 19.33 5.67 25.63
CA SER A 117 20.59 5.12 26.15
C SER A 117 20.40 3.97 27.16
N GLU A 118 19.25 3.94 27.86
CA GLU A 118 18.88 2.88 28.79
C GLU A 118 18.43 1.60 28.06
N ILE A 119 18.11 1.69 26.77
CA ILE A 119 17.59 0.57 25.98
C ILE A 119 18.58 0.11 24.89
N SER A 120 19.22 1.04 24.16
CA SER A 120 20.19 0.73 23.11
C SER A 120 21.40 1.68 23.13
N PRO A 121 22.28 1.57 24.14
CA PRO A 121 23.35 2.54 24.39
C PRO A 121 24.29 2.73 23.20
N LYS A 122 24.66 1.63 22.51
CA LYS A 122 25.55 1.68 21.34
C LYS A 122 24.96 2.49 20.18
N THR A 123 23.65 2.37 19.94
CA THR A 123 22.98 3.02 18.80
C THR A 123 22.95 4.54 18.99
N VAL A 124 22.77 5.01 20.23
CA VAL A 124 22.60 6.42 20.56
C VAL A 124 23.86 7.10 21.11
N GLU A 125 24.96 6.36 21.27
CA GLU A 125 26.24 6.90 21.75
C GLU A 125 26.70 8.09 20.89
N LEU A 126 26.87 9.26 21.50
CA LEU A 126 27.28 10.48 20.82
C LEU A 126 28.79 10.50 20.59
N GLY A 127 29.22 10.86 19.38
CA GLY A 127 30.62 10.94 18.98
C GLY A 127 31.32 9.59 18.89
N ARG A 128 30.59 8.49 18.68
CA ARG A 128 31.19 7.15 18.57
C ARG A 128 32.10 7.08 17.35
N ARG A 129 33.37 6.75 17.57
CA ARG A 129 34.38 6.66 16.51
C ARG A 129 34.28 5.34 15.75
N ILE A 130 34.20 5.44 14.43
CA ILE A 130 34.22 4.29 13.54
C ILE A 130 35.66 3.88 13.25
N THR A 131 35.90 2.58 13.11
CA THR A 131 37.20 2.02 12.73
C THR A 131 37.36 1.89 11.21
N LEU A 132 38.60 1.81 10.72
CA LEU A 132 38.87 1.56 9.29
C LEU A 132 38.29 0.21 8.82
N GLU A 133 38.27 -0.81 9.68
CA GLU A 133 37.70 -2.12 9.38
C GLU A 133 36.17 -2.05 9.20
N GLU A 134 35.49 -1.25 10.03
CA GLU A 134 34.05 -1.00 9.88
C GLU A 134 33.74 -0.26 8.58
N ILE A 135 34.60 0.67 8.13
CA ILE A 135 34.46 1.35 6.83
C ILE A 135 34.57 0.36 5.67
N GLU A 136 35.61 -0.49 5.67
CA GLU A 136 35.78 -1.48 4.59
C GLU A 136 34.64 -2.49 4.56
N SER A 137 34.13 -2.86 5.72
CA SER A 137 32.98 -3.75 5.83
C SER A 137 31.66 -3.05 5.40
N PHE A 138 31.52 -1.74 5.63
CA PHE A 138 30.42 -0.94 5.09
C PHE A 138 30.45 -0.92 3.56
N LYS A 139 31.62 -0.72 2.95
CA LYS A 139 31.77 -0.75 1.48
C LYS A 139 31.31 -2.09 0.90
N LYS A 140 31.69 -3.21 1.53
CA LYS A 140 31.25 -4.56 1.13
C LYS A 140 29.74 -4.77 1.27
N PHE A 141 29.17 -4.31 2.39
CA PHE A 141 27.72 -4.34 2.59
C PHE A 141 26.98 -3.52 1.53
N PHE A 142 27.46 -2.30 1.26
CA PHE A 142 26.84 -1.39 0.30
C PHE A 142 26.89 -1.98 -1.12
N ASP A 143 28.02 -2.55 -1.53
CA ASP A 143 28.15 -3.26 -2.81
C ASP A 143 27.18 -4.45 -2.91
N SER A 144 27.06 -5.24 -1.83
CA SER A 144 26.10 -6.34 -1.75
C SER A 144 24.65 -5.86 -1.92
N LEU A 145 24.29 -4.74 -1.28
CA LEU A 145 22.98 -4.10 -1.41
C LEU A 145 22.70 -3.63 -2.84
N MET A 146 23.71 -3.18 -3.58
CA MET A 146 23.54 -2.77 -4.98
C MET A 146 23.41 -3.96 -5.94
N LYS A 147 24.02 -5.11 -5.61
CA LYS A 147 24.07 -6.32 -6.43
C LYS A 147 22.86 -7.26 -6.36
N VAL A 148 21.90 -7.05 -5.46
CA VAL A 148 20.67 -7.85 -5.46
C VAL A 148 19.69 -7.42 -6.56
N ASN A 149 18.69 -8.25 -6.89
CA ASN A 149 17.62 -7.87 -7.82
C ASN A 149 16.72 -6.77 -7.22
N ARG A 150 15.86 -6.16 -8.06
CA ARG A 150 15.04 -5.01 -7.69
C ARG A 150 14.04 -5.35 -6.60
N ALA A 151 13.43 -6.54 -6.66
CA ALA A 151 12.45 -6.99 -5.67
C ALA A 151 13.08 -7.16 -4.27
N CYS A 152 14.27 -7.78 -4.22
CA CYS A 152 15.07 -7.95 -3.02
C CYS A 152 15.54 -6.60 -2.46
N TYR A 153 16.05 -5.71 -3.32
CA TYR A 153 16.43 -4.36 -2.93
C TYR A 153 15.27 -3.59 -2.31
N LYS A 154 14.10 -3.56 -2.95
CA LYS A 154 12.91 -2.85 -2.44
C LYS A 154 12.46 -3.41 -1.10
N SER A 155 12.48 -4.73 -0.94
CA SER A 155 12.11 -5.39 0.31
C SER A 155 13.11 -5.07 1.42
N THR A 156 14.40 -5.04 1.11
CA THR A 156 15.46 -4.70 2.05
C THR A 156 15.38 -3.24 2.50
N ILE A 157 15.28 -2.29 1.57
CA ILE A 157 15.13 -0.86 1.90
C ILE A 157 13.88 -0.61 2.76
N ALA A 158 12.76 -1.30 2.47
CA ALA A 158 11.57 -1.23 3.30
C ALA A 158 11.85 -1.74 4.73
N ALA A 159 12.56 -2.86 4.88
CA ALA A 159 12.98 -3.37 6.19
C ALA A 159 13.92 -2.40 6.92
N LEU A 160 14.90 -1.80 6.21
CA LEU A 160 15.80 -0.79 6.79
C LEU A 160 15.03 0.43 7.31
N LYS A 161 14.04 0.89 6.55
CA LYS A 161 13.17 2.00 6.98
C LYS A 161 12.41 1.66 8.26
N ILE A 162 11.80 0.48 8.32
CA ILE A 162 11.07 0.00 9.50
C ILE A 162 12.00 -0.11 10.73
N ILE A 163 13.23 -0.58 10.54
CA ILE A 163 14.23 -0.65 11.61
C ILE A 163 14.63 0.75 12.09
N ASP A 164 14.80 1.71 11.17
CA ASP A 164 15.11 3.09 11.51
C ASP A 164 13.96 3.76 12.28
N ASP A 165 12.71 3.57 11.85
CA ASP A 165 11.51 4.03 12.55
C ASP A 165 11.39 3.43 13.97
N ALA A 166 11.78 2.15 14.13
CA ALA A 166 11.83 1.49 15.43
C ALA A 166 12.84 2.14 16.39
N LYS A 167 13.99 2.58 15.89
CA LYS A 167 14.99 3.31 16.69
C LYS A 167 14.47 4.68 17.14
N GLU A 168 13.76 5.40 16.27
CA GLU A 168 13.17 6.71 16.63
C GLU A 168 12.08 6.60 17.69
N THR A 169 11.29 5.54 17.62
CA THR A 169 10.14 5.32 18.51
C THR A 169 10.55 4.74 19.87
N LEU A 170 11.78 4.26 20.00
CA LEU A 170 12.27 3.53 21.17
C LEU A 170 12.08 4.27 22.50
N ALA A 171 12.31 5.59 22.51
CA ALA A 171 12.21 6.41 23.72
C ALA A 171 10.75 6.73 24.11
N THR A 172 9.85 6.84 23.12
CA THR A 172 8.47 7.28 23.32
C THR A 172 7.52 6.09 23.51
N ASN A 173 7.76 4.98 22.82
CA ASN A 173 6.95 3.76 22.90
C ASN A 173 7.83 2.52 22.64
N PHE A 174 8.28 1.89 23.74
CA PHE A 174 9.11 0.70 23.66
C PHE A 174 8.39 -0.45 22.96
N ASP A 175 7.11 -0.68 23.28
CA ASP A 175 6.33 -1.81 22.76
C ASP A 175 6.20 -1.77 21.24
N LEU A 176 5.94 -0.56 20.71
CA LEU A 176 5.89 -0.30 19.28
C LEU A 176 7.27 -0.48 18.65
N GLY A 177 8.32 0.14 19.19
CA GLY A 177 9.69 0.00 18.66
C GLY A 177 10.16 -1.46 18.62
N TYR A 178 9.93 -2.20 19.70
CA TYR A 178 10.27 -3.61 19.81
C TYR A 178 9.52 -4.47 18.79
N SER A 179 8.20 -4.31 18.70
CA SER A 179 7.36 -5.06 17.74
C SER A 179 7.66 -4.72 16.28
N THR A 180 8.08 -3.48 16.02
CA THR A 180 8.41 -2.98 14.68
C THR A 180 9.67 -3.65 14.12
N LEU A 181 10.68 -3.94 14.94
CA LEU A 181 11.84 -4.72 14.51
C LEU A 181 11.46 -6.14 14.07
N VAL A 182 10.55 -6.80 14.78
CA VAL A 182 10.06 -8.14 14.42
C VAL A 182 9.33 -8.08 13.08
N TYR A 183 8.50 -7.06 12.89
CA TYR A 183 7.77 -6.83 11.65
C TYR A 183 8.70 -6.66 10.44
N ALA A 184 9.85 -5.96 10.60
CA ALA A 184 10.84 -5.82 9.53
C ALA A 184 11.34 -7.19 9.04
N LEU A 185 11.67 -8.10 9.96
CA LEU A 185 12.17 -9.44 9.63
C LEU A 185 11.07 -10.36 9.11
N GLU A 186 9.86 -10.31 9.68
CA GLU A 186 8.71 -11.04 9.16
C GLU A 186 8.40 -10.63 7.71
N SER A 187 8.36 -9.32 7.43
CA SER A 187 8.09 -8.81 6.08
C SER A 187 9.16 -9.23 5.08
N LEU A 188 10.42 -9.36 5.50
CA LEU A 188 11.50 -9.82 4.64
C LEU A 188 11.37 -11.31 4.35
N SER A 189 11.13 -12.13 5.38
CA SER A 189 10.94 -13.58 5.26
C SER A 189 9.78 -13.96 4.34
N GLN A 190 8.64 -13.27 4.44
CA GLN A 190 7.44 -13.58 3.64
C GLN A 190 7.64 -13.44 2.14
N LYS A 191 8.54 -12.54 1.70
CA LYS A 191 8.73 -12.20 0.29
C LYS A 191 9.81 -13.03 -0.41
N HIS A 192 10.67 -13.74 0.35
CA HIS A 192 11.89 -14.35 -0.19
C HIS A 192 12.19 -15.76 0.34
N ASP A 193 11.22 -16.41 0.99
CA ASP A 193 11.40 -17.76 1.57
C ASP A 193 10.68 -18.85 0.73
N SER A 194 11.35 -20.00 0.60
CA SER A 194 10.87 -21.24 -0.04
C SER A 194 10.39 -22.30 0.97
N TYR A 195 10.39 -22.01 2.27
CA TYR A 195 10.07 -22.96 3.34
C TYR A 195 8.60 -23.41 3.37
N PHE A 196 8.44 -24.74 3.56
CA PHE A 196 7.16 -25.42 3.79
C PHE A 196 7.17 -26.09 5.17
N PRO A 197 6.19 -25.78 6.05
CA PRO A 197 6.10 -26.41 7.36
C PRO A 197 5.66 -27.87 7.26
N GLU A 198 6.05 -28.67 8.25
CA GLU A 198 5.74 -30.11 8.36
C GLU A 198 4.94 -30.36 9.65
N TRP A 199 4.23 -31.49 9.75
CA TRP A 199 3.45 -31.85 10.94
C TRP A 199 4.31 -31.91 12.19
N GLU A 200 5.55 -32.37 12.09
CA GLU A 200 6.47 -32.47 13.21
C GLU A 200 6.83 -31.11 13.83
N HIS A 201 6.62 -30.02 13.08
CA HIS A 201 6.85 -28.66 13.54
C HIS A 201 5.65 -28.06 14.31
N TYR A 202 4.51 -28.75 14.37
CA TYR A 202 3.29 -28.30 15.05
C TYR A 202 3.42 -28.41 16.59
N ASP A 203 2.64 -27.62 17.33
CA ASP A 203 2.72 -27.54 18.79
C ASP A 203 2.61 -28.92 19.48
N ASP A 204 3.63 -29.32 20.23
CA ASP A 204 3.74 -30.63 20.90
C ASP A 204 2.52 -30.99 21.75
N HIS A 205 2.00 -30.02 22.50
CA HIS A 205 0.85 -30.24 23.37
C HIS A 205 -0.41 -30.53 22.54
N THR A 206 -0.62 -29.78 21.46
CA THR A 206 -1.72 -29.99 20.52
C THR A 206 -1.56 -31.30 19.75
N ARG A 207 -0.34 -31.62 19.29
CA ARG A 207 -0.02 -32.91 18.64
C ARG A 207 -0.33 -34.10 19.55
N ARG A 208 0.05 -34.03 20.83
CA ARG A 208 -0.25 -35.09 21.81
C ARG A 208 -1.75 -35.26 22.07
N LYS A 209 -2.53 -34.17 22.06
CA LYS A 209 -3.99 -34.21 22.22
C LYS A 209 -4.70 -34.79 20.98
N LEU A 210 -4.21 -34.47 19.79
CA LEU A 210 -4.80 -34.95 18.53
C LEU A 210 -4.35 -36.36 18.17
N LYS A 211 -3.18 -36.82 18.66
CA LYS A 211 -2.65 -38.16 18.41
C LYS A 211 -3.65 -39.30 18.69
N PRO A 212 -4.34 -39.37 19.85
CA PRO A 212 -5.34 -40.42 20.09
C PRO A 212 -6.54 -40.32 19.14
N ILE A 213 -6.99 -39.10 18.81
CA ILE A 213 -8.12 -38.86 17.90
C ILE A 213 -7.76 -39.30 16.47
N PHE A 214 -6.52 -39.07 16.04
CA PHE A 214 -6.02 -39.50 14.74
C PHE A 214 -5.87 -41.01 14.60
N LEU A 215 -5.83 -41.77 15.71
CA LEU A 215 -5.86 -43.23 15.68
C LEU A 215 -7.28 -43.78 15.46
N GLU A 216 -8.32 -42.97 15.67
CA GLU A 216 -9.74 -43.37 15.55
C GLU A 216 -10.36 -43.05 14.19
N ILE A 217 -9.66 -42.27 13.35
CA ILE A 217 -10.11 -41.88 12.00
C ILE A 217 -9.24 -42.54 10.92
N SER A 218 -9.71 -42.55 9.67
CA SER A 218 -8.90 -43.07 8.56
C SER A 218 -7.66 -42.20 8.33
N GLU A 219 -6.57 -42.84 7.92
CA GLU A 219 -5.27 -42.18 7.67
C GLU A 219 -5.38 -41.03 6.65
N GLU A 220 -6.23 -41.19 5.63
CA GLU A 220 -6.52 -40.16 4.62
C GLU A 220 -7.15 -38.89 5.24
N HIS A 221 -8.14 -39.06 6.12
CA HIS A 221 -8.74 -37.91 6.82
C HIS A 221 -7.78 -37.30 7.84
N ALA A 222 -6.95 -38.11 8.52
CA ALA A 222 -5.93 -37.62 9.43
C ALA A 222 -4.89 -36.75 8.71
N GLU A 223 -4.37 -37.21 7.55
CA GLU A 223 -3.45 -36.43 6.73
C GLU A 223 -4.11 -35.15 6.18
N SER A 224 -5.37 -35.21 5.74
CA SER A 224 -6.10 -34.03 5.29
C SER A 224 -6.28 -32.98 6.41
N ILE A 225 -6.59 -33.41 7.64
CA ILE A 225 -6.71 -32.50 8.79
C ILE A 225 -5.33 -31.93 9.16
N LYS A 226 -4.27 -32.75 9.16
CA LYS A 226 -2.91 -32.28 9.40
C LYS A 226 -2.50 -31.23 8.35
N SER A 227 -2.77 -31.47 7.07
CA SER A 227 -2.44 -30.51 5.99
C SER A 227 -3.19 -29.19 6.17
N ILE A 228 -4.49 -29.22 6.52
CA ILE A 228 -5.29 -28.01 6.79
C ILE A 228 -4.71 -27.23 7.99
N LEU A 229 -4.33 -27.91 9.07
CA LEU A 229 -3.75 -27.28 10.26
C LEU A 229 -2.37 -26.66 9.99
N ILE A 230 -1.55 -27.33 9.17
CA ILE A 230 -0.23 -26.87 8.74
C ILE A 230 -0.35 -25.68 7.78
N ASP A 231 -1.37 -25.67 6.91
CA ASP A 231 -1.69 -24.53 6.03
C ASP A 231 -2.33 -23.33 6.74
N GLY A 232 -2.59 -23.46 8.06
CA GLY A 232 -2.98 -22.35 8.90
C GLY A 232 -2.03 -21.15 8.75
N LYS A 233 -2.55 -20.03 8.25
CA LYS A 233 -1.77 -18.84 7.86
C LYS A 233 -0.77 -18.39 8.92
N GLN A 234 -1.19 -18.31 10.19
CA GLN A 234 -0.33 -17.86 11.30
C GLN A 234 0.81 -18.84 11.60
N PHE A 235 0.55 -20.15 11.56
CA PHE A 235 1.58 -21.17 11.80
C PHE A 235 2.65 -21.15 10.70
N LYS A 236 2.23 -21.05 9.44
CA LYS A 236 3.10 -20.95 8.27
C LYS A 236 3.98 -19.70 8.34
N LEU A 237 3.40 -18.55 8.70
CA LEU A 237 4.15 -17.30 8.87
C LEU A 237 5.20 -17.38 9.98
N ARG A 238 4.85 -17.94 11.15
CA ARG A 238 5.80 -18.12 12.25
C ARG A 238 6.97 -19.01 11.86
N LYS A 239 6.69 -20.17 11.25
CA LYS A 239 7.74 -21.13 10.91
C LYS A 239 8.68 -20.62 9.82
N ARG A 240 8.16 -19.91 8.82
CA ARG A 240 8.96 -19.20 7.82
C ARG A 240 9.88 -18.16 8.46
N PHE A 241 9.36 -17.36 9.39
CA PHE A 241 10.17 -16.41 10.14
C PHE A 241 11.30 -17.11 10.92
N GLU A 242 10.99 -18.19 11.66
CA GLU A 242 11.99 -18.96 12.42
C GLU A 242 13.09 -19.56 11.53
N ALA A 243 12.70 -20.17 10.40
CA ALA A 243 13.63 -20.76 9.44
C ALA A 243 14.50 -19.69 8.80
N PHE A 244 13.89 -18.63 8.26
CA PHE A 244 14.59 -17.51 7.62
C PHE A 244 15.65 -16.87 8.53
N VAL A 245 15.32 -16.63 9.80
CA VAL A 245 16.30 -16.09 10.76
C VAL A 245 17.40 -17.10 11.04
N SER A 246 17.07 -18.38 11.23
CA SER A 246 18.05 -19.42 11.54
C SER A 246 19.03 -19.67 10.39
N ASP A 247 18.54 -19.67 9.15
CA ASP A 247 19.33 -19.94 7.94
C ASP A 247 20.32 -18.82 7.61
N ASN A 248 20.04 -17.59 8.07
CA ASN A 248 20.88 -16.42 7.86
C ASN A 248 21.78 -16.10 9.07
N LEU A 249 21.77 -16.91 10.13
CA LEU A 249 22.68 -16.77 11.28
C LEU A 249 23.80 -17.81 11.23
N ASP A 250 25.03 -17.34 11.04
CA ASP A 250 26.23 -18.18 11.00
C ASP A 250 26.87 -18.40 12.39
N ASP A 251 27.94 -19.19 12.43
CA ASP A 251 28.72 -19.44 13.64
C ASP A 251 29.45 -18.18 14.15
N GLU A 252 29.75 -17.22 13.27
CA GLU A 252 30.45 -15.99 13.61
C GLU A 252 29.57 -15.11 14.50
N PHE A 253 28.25 -15.06 14.23
CA PHE A 253 27.27 -14.40 15.09
C PHE A 253 27.39 -14.83 16.56
N TYR A 254 27.57 -16.11 16.85
CA TYR A 254 27.67 -16.58 18.24
C TYR A 254 29.04 -16.31 18.87
N ARG A 255 30.09 -16.13 18.06
CA ARG A 255 31.48 -16.05 18.51
C ARG A 255 32.03 -14.62 18.61
N ALA A 256 31.53 -13.69 17.78
CA ALA A 256 32.10 -12.34 17.61
C ALA A 256 32.15 -11.47 18.89
N ASN A 257 31.32 -11.78 19.89
CA ASN A 257 31.22 -11.03 21.15
C ASN A 257 31.73 -11.81 22.38
N LEU A 258 32.29 -13.00 22.19
CA LEU A 258 32.87 -13.77 23.29
C LEU A 258 34.01 -12.98 23.95
N GLY A 259 34.01 -12.91 25.28
CA GLY A 259 35.03 -12.22 26.07
C GLY A 259 34.86 -10.70 26.19
N LYS A 260 33.88 -10.07 25.52
CA LYS A 260 33.65 -8.60 25.57
C LYS A 260 32.79 -8.11 26.74
N GLY A 261 32.56 -8.95 27.75
CA GLY A 261 31.70 -8.62 28.90
C GLY A 261 30.21 -8.50 28.57
N VAL A 262 29.80 -8.89 27.35
CA VAL A 262 28.42 -8.83 26.86
C VAL A 262 27.79 -10.22 26.89
N THR A 263 26.60 -10.33 27.49
CA THR A 263 25.81 -11.56 27.46
C THR A 263 25.26 -11.80 26.05
N THR A 264 25.97 -12.63 25.29
CA THR A 264 25.69 -13.00 23.90
C THR A 264 24.66 -14.13 23.83
N LEU A 265 23.76 -14.09 22.83
CA LEU A 265 22.73 -15.12 22.63
C LEU A 265 23.34 -16.52 22.52
N ARG A 266 22.75 -17.48 23.24
CA ARG A 266 23.15 -18.89 23.14
C ARG A 266 22.45 -19.55 21.97
N ARG A 267 23.16 -20.36 21.18
CA ARG A 267 22.58 -21.11 20.05
C ARG A 267 21.39 -21.97 20.48
N SER A 268 21.48 -22.63 21.65
CA SER A 268 20.39 -23.44 22.20
C SER A 268 19.14 -22.65 22.58
N PHE A 269 19.25 -21.33 22.78
CA PHE A 269 18.12 -20.48 23.14
C PHE A 269 17.47 -19.81 21.93
N LEU A 270 18.11 -19.80 20.75
CA LEU A 270 17.63 -19.10 19.56
C LEU A 270 16.17 -19.45 19.26
N LEU A 271 15.86 -20.74 19.07
CA LEU A 271 14.51 -21.17 18.68
C LEU A 271 13.46 -20.77 19.72
N ARG A 272 13.79 -20.86 21.01
CA ARG A 272 12.88 -20.47 22.10
C ARG A 272 12.68 -18.95 22.13
N CYS A 273 13.75 -18.19 21.98
CA CYS A 273 13.72 -16.73 21.85
C CYS A 273 12.86 -16.27 20.67
N LEU A 274 12.99 -16.89 19.49
CA LEU A 274 12.19 -16.54 18.31
C LEU A 274 10.70 -16.85 18.50
N ASN A 275 10.39 -17.98 19.14
CA ASN A 275 9.01 -18.32 19.51
C ASN A 275 8.40 -17.28 20.45
N ASN A 276 9.13 -16.93 21.51
CA ASN A 276 8.70 -15.94 22.49
C ASN A 276 8.55 -14.55 21.85
N LEU A 277 9.47 -14.19 20.95
CA LEU A 277 9.43 -12.93 20.18
C LEU A 277 8.16 -12.83 19.31
N TYR A 278 7.85 -13.89 18.56
CA TYR A 278 6.66 -13.94 17.71
C TYR A 278 5.37 -13.87 18.52
N GLN A 279 5.30 -14.59 19.66
CA GLN A 279 4.16 -14.55 20.57
C GLN A 279 3.93 -13.15 21.14
N LEU A 280 4.98 -12.51 21.66
CA LEU A 280 4.90 -11.14 22.20
C LEU A 280 4.38 -10.15 21.16
N ARG A 281 4.95 -10.18 19.95
CA ARG A 281 4.49 -9.33 18.84
C ARG A 281 3.04 -9.62 18.45
N SER A 282 2.66 -10.90 18.37
CA SER A 282 1.30 -11.30 18.01
C SER A 282 0.28 -10.80 19.05
N SER A 283 0.58 -10.95 20.33
CA SER A 283 -0.28 -10.44 21.41
C SER A 283 -0.39 -8.92 21.43
N PHE A 284 0.70 -8.19 21.14
CA PHE A 284 0.66 -6.73 21.08
C PHE A 284 -0.17 -6.24 19.89
N VAL A 285 0.03 -6.82 18.70
CA VAL A 285 -0.65 -6.36 17.47
C VAL A 285 -2.12 -6.75 17.43
N HIS A 286 -2.49 -7.95 17.92
CA HIS A 286 -3.86 -8.45 17.81
C HIS A 286 -4.71 -8.23 19.07
N GLU A 287 -4.09 -8.10 20.23
CA GLU A 287 -4.79 -7.99 21.51
C GLU A 287 -4.46 -6.69 22.26
N LEU A 288 -3.55 -5.85 21.72
CA LEU A 288 -3.07 -4.61 22.34
C LEU A 288 -2.56 -4.81 23.78
N LYS A 289 -2.10 -6.02 24.10
CA LYS A 289 -1.50 -6.32 25.41
C LYS A 289 -0.13 -5.65 25.47
N PRO A 290 0.11 -4.76 26.45
CA PRO A 290 1.41 -4.10 26.60
C PRO A 290 2.50 -5.15 26.79
N LEU A 291 3.69 -4.92 26.24
CA LEU A 291 4.81 -5.82 26.54
C LEU A 291 5.17 -5.66 28.01
N ASP A 292 5.70 -6.74 28.59
CA ASP A 292 6.06 -6.73 30.01
C ASP A 292 7.04 -5.58 30.28
N VAL A 293 6.69 -4.69 31.22
CA VAL A 293 7.49 -3.54 31.68
C VAL A 293 8.91 -3.98 32.08
N MET A 294 9.10 -5.25 32.45
CA MET A 294 10.41 -5.82 32.76
C MET A 294 11.33 -6.09 31.55
N LEU A 295 10.80 -6.14 30.31
CA LEU A 295 11.57 -6.17 29.06
C LEU A 295 12.10 -4.78 28.71
N SER A 296 11.34 -3.73 29.04
CA SER A 296 11.78 -2.33 28.93
C SER A 296 12.77 -1.91 30.04
N SER A 297 13.01 -2.77 31.03
CA SER A 297 13.76 -2.40 32.22
C SER A 297 15.28 -2.45 32.01
N PRO A 298 16.03 -1.38 32.36
CA PRO A 298 17.45 -1.16 32.04
C PRO A 298 18.48 -2.08 32.74
N HIS A 299 18.09 -3.26 33.18
CA HIS A 299 18.96 -4.12 34.00
C HIS A 299 20.12 -4.77 33.21
N SER A 300 20.09 -4.76 31.86
CA SER A 300 21.18 -5.24 31.01
C SER A 300 21.06 -4.69 29.57
N PRO A 301 21.29 -3.39 29.35
CA PRO A 301 21.03 -2.71 28.07
C PRO A 301 21.98 -3.13 26.94
N SER A 302 23.04 -3.86 27.25
CA SER A 302 24.00 -4.37 26.27
C SER A 302 23.88 -5.88 26.04
N SER A 303 22.97 -6.57 26.73
CA SER A 303 22.78 -8.02 26.58
C SER A 303 21.89 -8.34 25.39
N ASP A 304 22.15 -9.46 24.69
CA ASP A 304 21.28 -9.94 23.62
C ASP A 304 19.94 -10.53 24.13
N TYR A 305 19.92 -11.09 25.34
CA TYR A 305 18.73 -11.77 25.88
C TYR A 305 18.68 -11.73 27.41
N ILE A 306 17.47 -11.82 27.96
CA ILE A 306 17.23 -11.97 29.40
C ILE A 306 16.47 -13.27 29.65
N ILE A 307 16.61 -13.84 30.85
CA ILE A 307 15.80 -14.98 31.29
C ILE A 307 14.75 -14.47 32.28
N ARG A 308 13.48 -14.74 32.01
CA ARG A 308 12.34 -14.37 32.86
C ARG A 308 11.46 -15.59 33.10
N PHE A 309 11.21 -15.90 34.37
CA PHE A 309 10.40 -17.07 34.78
C PHE A 309 10.85 -18.39 34.11
N GLY A 310 12.15 -18.55 33.88
CA GLY A 310 12.73 -19.72 33.20
C GLY A 310 12.75 -19.65 31.67
N GLU A 311 12.17 -18.60 31.07
CA GLU A 311 12.04 -18.42 29.63
C GLU A 311 13.00 -17.36 29.09
N PRO A 312 13.71 -17.60 27.97
CA PRO A 312 14.60 -16.63 27.37
C PRO A 312 13.84 -15.66 26.44
N TYR A 313 14.12 -14.37 26.56
CA TYR A 313 13.54 -13.30 25.73
C TYR A 313 14.65 -12.42 25.16
N LEU A 314 14.54 -12.05 23.88
CA LEU A 314 15.50 -11.12 23.28
C LEU A 314 15.24 -9.69 23.79
N THR A 315 16.32 -8.97 24.08
CA THR A 315 16.25 -7.53 24.33
C THR A 315 16.14 -6.78 22.99
N PHE A 316 15.89 -5.47 23.05
CA PHE A 316 15.94 -4.63 21.86
C PHE A 316 17.31 -4.69 21.15
N THR A 317 18.41 -4.56 21.90
CA THR A 317 19.77 -4.68 21.36
C THR A 317 20.01 -6.05 20.72
N GLY A 318 19.53 -7.13 21.35
CA GLY A 318 19.63 -8.47 20.80
C GLY A 318 18.88 -8.65 19.49
N ILE A 319 17.65 -8.16 19.40
CA ILE A 319 16.87 -8.22 18.14
C ILE A 319 17.52 -7.35 17.07
N ASN A 320 17.95 -6.13 17.40
CA ASN A 320 18.63 -5.26 16.45
C ASN A 320 19.90 -5.93 15.90
N ARG A 321 20.67 -6.59 16.76
CA ARG A 321 21.85 -7.37 16.36
C ARG A 321 21.47 -8.55 15.44
N VAL A 322 20.48 -9.35 15.82
CA VAL A 322 19.96 -10.46 14.98
C VAL A 322 19.51 -9.93 13.63
N ALA A 323 18.68 -8.87 13.61
CA ALA A 323 18.14 -8.30 12.40
C ALA A 323 19.23 -7.82 11.45
N ARG A 324 20.27 -7.16 12.01
CA ARG A 324 21.41 -6.69 11.23
C ARG A 324 22.19 -7.83 10.60
N THR A 325 22.56 -8.85 11.38
CA THR A 325 23.28 -10.02 10.87
C THR A 325 22.46 -10.76 9.81
N VAL A 326 21.17 -11.00 10.07
CA VAL A 326 20.27 -11.68 9.12
C VAL A 326 20.19 -10.92 7.80
N ILE A 327 19.98 -9.60 7.82
CA ILE A 327 19.86 -8.80 6.59
C ILE A 327 21.18 -8.73 5.82
N VAL A 328 22.32 -8.58 6.51
CA VAL A 328 23.64 -8.59 5.87
C VAL A 328 23.87 -9.93 5.16
N ASN A 329 23.67 -11.05 5.86
CA ASN A 329 23.86 -12.38 5.29
C ASN A 329 22.85 -12.69 4.17
N PHE A 330 21.61 -12.26 4.34
CA PHE A 330 20.56 -12.37 3.31
C PHE A 330 20.99 -11.67 2.01
N LEU A 331 21.53 -10.45 2.08
CA LEU A 331 22.00 -9.72 0.89
C LEU A 331 23.17 -10.43 0.21
N VAL A 332 24.13 -10.94 0.99
CA VAL A 332 25.27 -11.69 0.47
C VAL A 332 24.81 -12.95 -0.26
N ASN A 333 23.83 -13.66 0.28
CA ASN A 333 23.30 -14.91 -0.29
C ASN A 333 22.38 -14.69 -1.50
N ASN A 334 21.91 -13.47 -1.77
CA ASN A 334 20.92 -13.17 -2.82
C ASN A 334 21.44 -12.19 -3.90
N GLN A 335 22.76 -12.06 -4.05
CA GLN A 335 23.37 -11.28 -5.12
C GLN A 335 23.04 -11.89 -6.50
N THR A 336 22.85 -11.04 -7.50
CA THR A 336 22.56 -11.47 -8.86
C THR A 336 23.10 -10.51 -9.91
N ASP A 337 23.69 -11.08 -10.96
CA ASP A 337 24.20 -10.33 -12.10
C ASP A 337 23.18 -10.25 -13.26
N MET A 338 21.95 -10.73 -13.05
CA MET A 338 20.92 -10.71 -14.08
C MET A 338 20.48 -9.28 -14.40
N ARG A 339 20.45 -8.93 -15.69
CA ARG A 339 19.85 -7.68 -16.16
C ARG A 339 18.33 -7.77 -16.01
N GLU A 340 17.75 -6.79 -15.35
CA GLU A 340 16.32 -6.65 -15.14
C GLU A 340 15.84 -5.33 -15.72
N TYR A 341 14.65 -5.33 -16.35
CA TYR A 341 13.99 -4.11 -16.78
C TYR A 341 13.21 -3.50 -15.61
N VAL A 342 13.40 -2.21 -15.37
CA VAL A 342 12.75 -1.49 -14.26
C VAL A 342 12.11 -0.23 -14.80
N ASP A 343 10.79 -0.12 -14.62
CA ASP A 343 10.06 1.13 -14.85
C ASP A 343 10.31 2.10 -13.70
N TRP A 344 11.48 2.72 -13.73
CA TRP A 344 11.99 3.55 -12.65
C TRP A 344 11.13 4.80 -12.39
N LYS A 345 10.38 5.28 -13.39
CA LYS A 345 9.55 6.49 -13.31
C LYS A 345 8.45 6.30 -12.27
N ASN A 346 7.71 5.20 -12.40
CA ASN A 346 6.62 4.84 -11.50
C ASN A 346 7.08 4.43 -10.09
N GLU A 347 8.39 4.34 -9.83
CA GLU A 347 8.93 4.01 -8.51
C GLU A 347 9.45 5.22 -7.72
N THR A 348 9.49 6.41 -8.31
CA THR A 348 9.94 7.62 -7.60
C THR A 348 8.78 8.32 -6.88
N SER A 349 9.02 8.82 -5.67
CA SER A 349 8.03 9.63 -4.95
C SER A 349 7.89 11.05 -5.50
N SER A 350 8.71 11.40 -6.50
CA SER A 350 8.81 12.75 -7.06
C SER A 350 7.94 12.96 -8.30
N ILE A 351 7.26 11.93 -8.79
CA ILE A 351 6.34 12.02 -9.94
C ILE A 351 4.90 12.05 -9.41
N ILE A 352 4.18 13.11 -9.78
CA ILE A 352 2.75 13.21 -9.54
C ILE A 352 2.04 12.61 -10.75
N ILE A 353 1.33 11.51 -10.54
CA ILE A 353 0.40 10.96 -11.53
C ILE A 353 -0.94 11.67 -11.30
N ALA A 354 -1.39 12.43 -12.28
CA ALA A 354 -2.70 13.06 -12.26
C ALA A 354 -3.63 12.34 -13.23
N GLU A 355 -4.87 12.08 -12.80
CA GLU A 355 -5.91 11.63 -13.70
C GLU A 355 -6.29 12.79 -14.62
N MET A 356 -6.20 12.57 -15.94
CA MET A 356 -6.60 13.57 -16.91
C MET A 356 -8.11 13.71 -16.89
N ALA A 357 -8.60 14.97 -16.94
CA ALA A 357 -10.02 15.24 -16.99
C ALA A 357 -10.65 14.57 -18.23
N ALA A 358 -11.85 14.00 -18.07
CA ALA A 358 -12.54 13.22 -19.10
C ALA A 358 -12.63 13.94 -20.46
N GLU A 359 -12.81 15.26 -20.44
CA GLU A 359 -12.90 16.13 -21.62
C GLU A 359 -11.66 16.04 -22.52
N THR A 360 -10.50 15.67 -21.96
CA THR A 360 -9.23 15.59 -22.69
C THR A 360 -9.06 14.30 -23.48
N TYR A 361 -9.81 13.23 -23.20
CA TYR A 361 -9.59 11.93 -23.85
C TYR A 361 -10.87 11.23 -24.35
N LEU A 362 -12.07 11.58 -23.86
CA LEU A 362 -13.32 10.94 -24.28
C LEU A 362 -13.67 11.15 -25.76
N HIS A 363 -13.01 12.06 -26.47
CA HIS A 363 -13.17 12.24 -27.92
C HIS A 363 -12.31 11.27 -28.77
N ASN A 364 -11.35 10.56 -28.17
CA ASN A 364 -10.34 9.78 -28.89
C ASN A 364 -10.75 8.30 -29.07
N PRO A 365 -11.12 7.86 -30.29
CA PRO A 365 -11.53 6.48 -30.54
C PRO A 365 -10.41 5.46 -30.29
N CYS A 366 -9.14 5.85 -30.38
CA CYS A 366 -8.01 4.95 -30.11
C CYS A 366 -7.89 4.57 -28.61
N ALA A 367 -8.38 5.44 -27.72
CA ALA A 367 -8.35 5.21 -26.27
C ALA A 367 -9.51 4.31 -25.79
N PHE A 368 -10.56 4.17 -26.60
CA PHE A 368 -11.73 3.35 -26.29
C PHE A 368 -11.45 1.85 -26.46
N ARG A 369 -11.83 1.06 -25.47
CA ARG A 369 -11.81 -0.41 -25.48
C ARG A 369 -13.12 -0.93 -24.89
N GLU A 370 -13.62 -2.08 -25.38
CA GLU A 370 -14.89 -2.68 -24.89
C GLU A 370 -14.92 -2.86 -23.36
N GLU A 371 -13.80 -3.26 -22.76
CA GLU A 371 -13.62 -3.50 -21.31
C GLU A 371 -13.79 -2.22 -20.47
N ARG A 372 -13.65 -1.04 -21.09
CA ARG A 372 -13.79 0.28 -20.43
C ARG A 372 -15.15 0.94 -20.70
N SER A 373 -16.10 0.23 -21.31
CA SER A 373 -17.43 0.76 -21.63
C SER A 373 -18.17 1.36 -20.43
N ASN A 374 -18.12 0.71 -19.26
CA ASN A 374 -18.70 1.25 -18.02
C ASN A 374 -18.04 2.54 -17.54
N GLU A 375 -16.71 2.61 -17.63
CA GLU A 375 -15.93 3.78 -17.26
C GLU A 375 -16.27 4.95 -18.19
N TRP A 376 -16.25 4.72 -19.50
CA TRP A 376 -16.59 5.73 -20.51
C TRP A 376 -18.02 6.23 -20.38
N PHE A 377 -18.97 5.34 -20.11
CA PHE A 377 -20.35 5.74 -19.83
C PHE A 377 -20.44 6.64 -18.59
N SER A 378 -19.78 6.24 -17.49
CA SER A 378 -19.79 7.02 -16.24
C SER A 378 -19.18 8.40 -16.41
N GLU A 379 -18.06 8.49 -17.11
CA GLU A 379 -17.39 9.76 -17.40
C GLU A 379 -18.22 10.65 -18.32
N TYR A 380 -18.90 10.08 -19.31
CA TYR A 380 -19.82 10.84 -20.16
C TYR A 380 -21.01 11.40 -19.36
N VAL A 381 -21.60 10.60 -18.47
CA VAL A 381 -22.71 11.06 -17.62
C VAL A 381 -22.24 12.15 -16.65
N ASN A 382 -21.02 12.05 -16.12
CA ASN A 382 -20.39 13.12 -15.33
C ASN A 382 -20.14 14.39 -16.16
N MET A 383 -19.75 14.26 -17.43
CA MET A 383 -19.61 15.41 -18.34
C MET A 383 -20.94 16.08 -18.64
N LEU A 384 -22.04 15.32 -18.76
CA LEU A 384 -23.39 15.84 -18.90
C LEU A 384 -23.79 16.64 -17.66
N ALA A 385 -23.56 16.09 -16.47
CA ALA A 385 -23.80 16.76 -15.18
C ALA A 385 -23.06 18.10 -15.09
N LYS A 386 -21.80 18.15 -15.55
CA LYS A 386 -20.97 19.36 -15.58
C LYS A 386 -21.21 20.28 -16.79
N LYS A 387 -22.07 19.89 -17.74
CA LYS A 387 -22.28 20.57 -19.03
C LYS A 387 -21.00 20.83 -19.85
N LYS A 388 -19.99 19.96 -19.73
CA LYS A 388 -18.69 20.08 -20.43
C LYS A 388 -18.51 19.00 -21.49
N VAL A 389 -19.54 18.73 -22.29
CA VAL A 389 -19.53 17.65 -23.27
C VAL A 389 -18.62 17.97 -24.46
N VAL A 390 -17.75 17.03 -24.81
CA VAL A 390 -16.96 17.06 -26.05
C VAL A 390 -17.62 16.21 -27.13
N ASP A 391 -17.29 16.47 -28.40
CA ASP A 391 -17.75 15.65 -29.51
C ASP A 391 -17.12 14.25 -29.47
N GLN A 392 -17.97 13.22 -29.45
CA GLN A 392 -17.60 11.81 -29.37
C GLN A 392 -18.13 11.02 -30.58
N SER A 393 -18.52 11.70 -31.67
CA SER A 393 -19.09 11.08 -32.85
C SER A 393 -18.22 9.94 -33.41
N ARG A 394 -16.88 10.14 -33.43
CA ARG A 394 -15.91 9.11 -33.85
C ARG A 394 -15.87 7.88 -32.94
N VAL A 395 -16.16 8.06 -31.65
CA VAL A 395 -16.25 6.97 -30.68
C VAL A 395 -17.55 6.19 -30.90
N MET A 396 -18.66 6.89 -31.20
CA MET A 396 -19.93 6.27 -31.55
C MET A 396 -19.83 5.43 -32.83
N GLU A 397 -19.15 5.94 -33.87
CA GLU A 397 -18.83 5.19 -35.09
C GLU A 397 -18.03 3.90 -34.77
N LYS A 398 -17.02 4.01 -33.89
CA LYS A 398 -16.24 2.85 -33.44
C LYS A 398 -17.11 1.83 -32.71
N ILE A 399 -17.96 2.28 -31.78
CA ILE A 399 -18.89 1.39 -31.06
C ILE A 399 -19.80 0.67 -32.07
N GLN A 400 -20.39 1.39 -33.03
CA GLN A 400 -21.27 0.80 -34.04
C GLN A 400 -20.57 -0.26 -34.88
N ASN A 401 -19.30 -0.05 -35.24
CA ASN A 401 -18.50 -0.99 -36.03
C ASN A 401 -18.05 -2.22 -35.24
N GLU A 402 -17.71 -2.07 -33.95
CA GLU A 402 -17.13 -3.14 -33.12
C GLU A 402 -18.17 -3.91 -32.30
N PHE A 403 -19.41 -3.40 -32.16
CA PHE A 403 -20.45 -3.95 -31.28
C PHE A 403 -20.79 -5.42 -31.50
N ASP A 404 -20.92 -5.84 -32.77
CA ASP A 404 -21.31 -7.21 -33.10
C ASP A 404 -20.24 -8.22 -32.64
N GLY A 405 -18.95 -7.84 -32.69
CA GLY A 405 -17.81 -8.65 -32.25
C GLY A 405 -17.47 -8.55 -30.75
N ALA A 406 -18.10 -7.64 -30.01
CA ALA A 406 -17.78 -7.40 -28.60
C ALA A 406 -18.24 -8.55 -27.68
N LYS A 407 -17.58 -8.73 -26.53
CA LYS A 407 -18.01 -9.73 -25.53
C LYS A 407 -19.36 -9.36 -24.93
N LYS A 408 -20.20 -10.38 -24.64
CA LYS A 408 -21.57 -10.21 -24.12
C LYS A 408 -21.66 -9.30 -22.90
N GLU A 409 -20.69 -9.38 -21.99
CA GLU A 409 -20.62 -8.58 -20.77
C GLU A 409 -20.45 -7.07 -21.01
N TYR A 410 -19.88 -6.66 -22.15
CA TYR A 410 -19.65 -5.24 -22.50
C TYR A 410 -20.69 -4.68 -23.47
N LYS A 411 -21.51 -5.53 -24.09
CA LYS A 411 -22.52 -5.06 -25.06
C LYS A 411 -23.54 -4.13 -24.43
N SER A 412 -24.06 -4.48 -23.26
CA SER A 412 -25.05 -3.64 -22.59
C SER A 412 -24.56 -2.21 -22.30
N PRO A 413 -23.43 -1.98 -21.60
CA PRO A 413 -22.93 -0.64 -21.36
C PRO A 413 -22.57 0.13 -22.63
N MET A 414 -22.00 -0.55 -23.63
CA MET A 414 -21.69 0.08 -24.93
C MET A 414 -22.96 0.61 -25.62
N LEU A 415 -24.04 -0.18 -25.60
CA LEU A 415 -25.28 0.20 -26.26
C LEU A 415 -25.98 1.37 -25.53
N HIS A 416 -26.04 1.34 -24.20
CA HIS A 416 -26.66 2.42 -23.42
C HIS A 416 -25.87 3.73 -23.52
N TYR A 417 -24.54 3.64 -23.60
CA TYR A 417 -23.69 4.78 -23.89
C TYR A 417 -23.96 5.35 -25.29
N TYR A 418 -23.99 4.49 -26.31
CA TYR A 418 -24.34 4.89 -27.66
C TYR A 418 -25.73 5.52 -27.75
N TRP A 419 -26.70 4.94 -27.04
CA TRP A 419 -28.08 5.45 -27.02
C TRP A 419 -28.15 6.85 -26.40
N LEU A 420 -27.63 7.03 -25.19
CA LEU A 420 -27.70 8.32 -24.48
C LEU A 420 -27.03 9.44 -25.27
N TYR A 421 -25.83 9.17 -25.83
CA TYR A 421 -25.12 10.17 -26.62
C TYR A 421 -25.92 10.60 -27.86
N ASN A 422 -26.38 9.64 -28.67
CA ASN A 422 -27.07 9.97 -29.92
C ASN A 422 -28.45 10.58 -29.68
N ALA A 423 -29.17 10.18 -28.63
CA ALA A 423 -30.46 10.76 -28.29
C ALA A 423 -30.34 12.24 -27.85
N LEU A 424 -29.23 12.63 -27.22
CA LEU A 424 -28.99 14.01 -26.79
C LEU A 424 -28.37 14.89 -27.88
N HIS A 425 -27.51 14.33 -28.74
CA HIS A 425 -26.69 15.13 -29.67
C HIS A 425 -26.98 14.90 -31.15
N ASN A 426 -27.56 13.76 -31.55
CA ASN A 426 -27.74 13.35 -32.94
C ASN A 426 -29.23 13.06 -33.27
N GLN A 427 -30.15 13.87 -32.75
CA GLN A 427 -31.60 13.66 -32.89
C GLN A 427 -32.10 13.60 -34.35
N GLU A 428 -31.38 14.22 -35.28
CA GLU A 428 -31.78 14.33 -36.69
C GLU A 428 -31.43 13.10 -37.55
N SER A 429 -30.64 12.16 -37.03
CA SER A 429 -30.22 10.96 -37.79
C SER A 429 -31.07 9.74 -37.46
N ASP A 430 -31.63 9.08 -38.49
CA ASP A 430 -32.37 7.82 -38.32
C ASP A 430 -31.46 6.59 -38.15
N GLU A 431 -30.15 6.74 -38.36
CA GLU A 431 -29.21 5.61 -38.40
C GLU A 431 -29.00 4.99 -37.02
N TRP A 432 -28.86 5.81 -35.98
CA TRP A 432 -28.68 5.32 -34.62
C TRP A 432 -29.97 4.68 -34.09
N GLN A 433 -31.14 5.18 -34.48
CA GLN A 433 -32.43 4.58 -34.10
C GLN A 433 -32.58 3.18 -34.69
N LYS A 434 -32.17 2.98 -35.95
CA LYS A 434 -32.13 1.64 -36.59
C LYS A 434 -31.16 0.71 -35.88
N PHE A 435 -29.99 1.21 -35.46
CA PHE A 435 -29.01 0.44 -34.71
C PHE A 435 -29.55 -0.01 -33.34
N ILE A 436 -30.15 0.89 -32.56
CA ILE A 436 -30.78 0.55 -31.27
C ILE A 436 -31.93 -0.44 -31.47
N GLY A 437 -32.81 -0.20 -32.46
CA GLY A 437 -33.94 -1.08 -32.76
C GLY A 437 -33.54 -2.50 -33.17
N LYS A 438 -32.39 -2.67 -33.84
CA LYS A 438 -31.82 -3.98 -34.19
C LYS A 438 -31.40 -4.80 -32.95
N HIS A 439 -30.99 -4.13 -31.87
CA HIS A 439 -30.34 -4.79 -30.73
C HIS A 439 -31.21 -4.87 -29.45
N ASN A 440 -32.32 -4.11 -29.35
CA ASN A 440 -33.44 -4.25 -28.40
C ASN A 440 -33.11 -4.67 -26.93
N PHE A 441 -32.31 -3.87 -26.21
CA PHE A 441 -31.93 -4.08 -24.79
C PHE A 441 -32.65 -3.12 -23.82
N ILE A 442 -33.91 -2.78 -24.07
CA ILE A 442 -34.69 -1.88 -23.21
C ILE A 442 -35.01 -2.60 -21.89
N GLY A 443 -34.66 -1.99 -20.75
CA GLY A 443 -35.08 -2.44 -19.42
C GLY A 443 -34.30 -3.59 -18.78
N GLU A 444 -33.23 -4.10 -19.41
CA GLU A 444 -32.52 -5.29 -18.91
C GLU A 444 -31.35 -5.01 -17.94
N CYS A 445 -31.05 -3.75 -17.61
CA CYS A 445 -29.88 -3.43 -16.76
C CYS A 445 -29.93 -2.05 -16.09
N PHE A 446 -29.06 -1.88 -15.09
CA PHE A 446 -28.96 -0.63 -14.32
C PHE A 446 -28.60 0.61 -15.16
N HIS A 447 -27.88 0.46 -16.29
CA HIS A 447 -27.58 1.56 -17.23
C HIS A 447 -28.84 2.18 -17.80
N PHE A 448 -29.90 1.38 -18.00
CA PHE A 448 -31.17 1.84 -18.52
C PHE A 448 -31.78 2.96 -17.65
N TYR A 449 -31.74 2.79 -16.32
CA TYR A 449 -32.25 3.79 -15.37
C TYR A 449 -31.55 5.13 -15.51
N ILE A 450 -30.24 5.11 -15.77
CA ILE A 450 -29.44 6.33 -15.97
C ILE A 450 -29.82 7.00 -17.29
N VAL A 451 -30.00 6.23 -18.36
CA VAL A 451 -30.40 6.79 -19.66
C VAL A 451 -31.76 7.48 -19.56
N ILE A 452 -32.77 6.80 -19.00
CA ILE A 452 -34.11 7.40 -18.88
C ILE A 452 -34.13 8.59 -17.92
N LEU A 453 -33.33 8.57 -16.85
CA LEU A 453 -33.18 9.70 -15.94
C LEU A 453 -32.69 10.96 -16.69
N TYR A 454 -31.70 10.82 -17.57
CA TYR A 454 -31.18 11.95 -18.35
C TYR A 454 -32.10 12.38 -19.49
N LEU A 455 -32.78 11.45 -20.17
CA LEU A 455 -33.65 11.78 -21.30
C LEU A 455 -35.00 12.35 -20.86
N TYR A 456 -35.54 11.91 -19.73
CA TYR A 456 -36.91 12.22 -19.32
C TYR A 456 -37.01 12.93 -17.96
N HIS A 457 -35.91 13.06 -17.22
CA HIS A 457 -35.88 13.61 -15.85
C HIS A 457 -36.82 12.85 -14.89
N LYS A 458 -37.04 11.56 -15.16
CA LYS A 458 -37.86 10.65 -14.37
C LYS A 458 -37.48 9.21 -14.70
N LEU A 459 -37.83 8.28 -13.82
CA LEU A 459 -37.68 6.86 -14.07
C LEU A 459 -38.95 6.27 -14.72
N SER A 460 -39.39 6.88 -15.81
CA SER A 460 -40.44 6.37 -16.68
C SER A 460 -40.11 6.66 -18.13
N TYR A 461 -40.59 5.81 -19.04
CA TYR A 461 -40.31 5.91 -20.47
C TYR A 461 -41.58 5.73 -21.30
N ARG A 462 -41.58 6.24 -22.53
CA ARG A 462 -42.73 6.13 -23.44
C ARG A 462 -42.60 4.91 -24.34
N THR A 463 -43.71 4.20 -24.49
CA THR A 463 -43.94 3.13 -25.46
C THR A 463 -45.12 3.51 -26.36
N ASP A 464 -45.34 2.74 -27.42
CA ASP A 464 -46.51 2.92 -28.30
C ASP A 464 -47.85 2.80 -27.52
N ASP A 465 -47.84 2.06 -26.41
CA ASP A 465 -48.99 1.81 -25.54
C ASP A 465 -49.14 2.83 -24.40
N GLY A 466 -48.22 3.80 -24.28
CA GLY A 466 -48.26 4.85 -23.26
C GLY A 466 -46.98 4.96 -22.42
N GLU A 467 -47.07 5.71 -21.32
CA GLU A 467 -45.97 5.88 -20.37
C GLU A 467 -45.89 4.69 -19.40
N VAL A 468 -44.69 4.13 -19.26
CA VAL A 468 -44.39 2.98 -18.40
C VAL A 468 -43.46 3.44 -17.28
N GLU A 469 -43.93 3.35 -16.03
CA GLU A 469 -43.10 3.54 -14.84
C GLU A 469 -42.23 2.29 -14.58
N ILE A 470 -41.02 2.49 -14.05
CA ILE A 470 -40.18 1.36 -13.68
C ILE A 470 -40.76 0.57 -12.51
N ASN A 471 -40.50 -0.73 -12.48
CA ASN A 471 -40.80 -1.57 -11.34
C ASN A 471 -39.79 -1.31 -10.21
N LEU A 472 -40.27 -0.81 -9.06
CA LEU A 472 -39.43 -0.53 -7.89
C LEU A 472 -38.78 -1.79 -7.28
N ASP A 473 -39.37 -2.98 -7.43
CA ASP A 473 -38.77 -4.24 -6.97
C ASP A 473 -37.55 -4.63 -7.81
N GLU A 474 -37.63 -4.43 -9.13
CA GLU A 474 -36.53 -4.66 -10.05
C GLU A 474 -35.42 -3.62 -9.83
N PHE A 475 -35.80 -2.35 -9.64
CA PHE A 475 -34.86 -1.29 -9.28
C PHE A 475 -34.10 -1.61 -7.99
N ASP A 476 -34.80 -2.04 -6.93
CA ASP A 476 -34.16 -2.40 -5.66
C ASP A 476 -33.16 -3.55 -5.80
N LYS A 477 -33.48 -4.53 -6.65
CA LYS A 477 -32.59 -5.66 -6.94
C LYS A 477 -31.36 -5.20 -7.70
N ASP A 478 -31.55 -4.43 -8.76
CA ASP A 478 -30.47 -3.96 -9.62
C ASP A 478 -29.59 -2.93 -8.93
N TYR A 479 -30.17 -2.06 -8.09
CA TYR A 479 -29.43 -1.11 -7.27
C TYR A 479 -28.56 -1.82 -6.21
N LYS A 480 -29.06 -2.87 -5.57
CA LYS A 480 -28.25 -3.70 -4.65
C LYS A 480 -27.09 -4.38 -5.36
N ASP A 481 -27.33 -4.90 -6.57
CA ASP A 481 -26.28 -5.51 -7.37
C ASP A 481 -25.26 -4.49 -7.88
N TYR A 482 -25.70 -3.28 -8.22
CA TYR A 482 -24.85 -2.13 -8.50
C TYR A 482 -23.94 -1.79 -7.32
N LEU A 483 -24.49 -1.62 -6.10
CA LEU A 483 -23.71 -1.28 -4.90
C LEU A 483 -22.61 -2.32 -4.59
N ARG A 484 -22.89 -3.60 -4.83
CA ARG A 484 -21.89 -4.68 -4.69
C ARG A 484 -20.78 -4.60 -5.72
N LYS A 485 -21.10 -4.14 -6.93
CA LYS A 485 -20.21 -4.18 -8.11
C LYS A 485 -19.49 -2.86 -8.40
N ARG A 486 -19.92 -1.73 -7.83
CA ARG A 486 -19.47 -0.38 -8.23
C ARG A 486 -17.96 -0.12 -8.12
N PHE A 487 -17.26 -0.85 -7.24
CA PHE A 487 -15.80 -0.74 -7.05
C PHE A 487 -14.99 -1.88 -7.69
N HIS A 488 -15.62 -2.75 -8.49
CA HIS A 488 -14.88 -3.77 -9.22
C HIS A 488 -14.06 -3.15 -10.36
N LYS A 489 -12.94 -3.81 -10.71
CA LYS A 489 -12.17 -3.49 -11.91
C LYS A 489 -13.08 -3.64 -13.14
N HIS A 490 -13.42 -2.54 -13.80
CA HIS A 490 -14.42 -2.42 -14.89
C HIS A 490 -15.91 -2.37 -14.47
N GLY A 491 -16.20 -2.17 -13.17
CA GLY A 491 -17.56 -1.90 -12.70
C GLY A 491 -18.08 -0.52 -13.13
N LEU A 492 -19.40 -0.34 -13.09
CA LEU A 492 -20.03 0.96 -13.26
C LEU A 492 -19.88 1.75 -11.94
N SER A 493 -19.25 2.93 -11.98
CA SER A 493 -19.07 3.79 -10.81
C SER A 493 -19.62 5.18 -11.13
N LEU A 494 -20.71 5.57 -10.47
CA LEU A 494 -21.36 6.85 -10.73
C LEU A 494 -20.81 7.89 -9.76
N SER A 495 -21.00 9.17 -10.08
CA SER A 495 -20.81 10.21 -9.07
C SER A 495 -21.98 10.19 -8.10
N SER A 496 -21.72 10.56 -6.85
CA SER A 496 -22.74 10.61 -5.80
C SER A 496 -23.93 11.51 -6.18
N TYR A 497 -23.67 12.54 -6.98
CA TYR A 497 -24.69 13.40 -7.58
C TYR A 497 -25.70 12.64 -8.43
N ILE A 498 -25.24 11.74 -9.31
CA ILE A 498 -26.10 10.94 -10.19
C ILE A 498 -26.81 9.85 -9.38
N GLU A 499 -26.12 9.23 -8.42
CA GLU A 499 -26.73 8.23 -7.53
C GLU A 499 -27.89 8.82 -6.72
N ALA A 500 -27.68 10.00 -6.12
CA ALA A 500 -28.75 10.71 -5.42
C ALA A 500 -29.90 11.10 -6.35
N ALA A 501 -29.63 11.52 -7.60
CA ALA A 501 -30.68 11.81 -8.58
C ALA A 501 -31.54 10.58 -8.91
N LEU A 502 -30.92 9.41 -9.09
CA LEU A 502 -31.63 8.15 -9.31
C LEU A 502 -32.54 7.79 -8.13
N LEU A 503 -32.02 7.92 -6.90
CA LEU A 503 -32.77 7.66 -5.68
C LEU A 503 -33.94 8.64 -5.48
N CYS A 504 -33.73 9.93 -5.75
CA CYS A 504 -34.80 10.93 -5.76
C CYS A 504 -35.91 10.59 -6.77
N ALA A 505 -35.52 10.12 -7.96
CA ALA A 505 -36.47 9.75 -8.99
C ALA A 505 -37.24 8.46 -8.64
N ALA A 506 -36.59 7.49 -7.98
CA ALA A 506 -37.25 6.30 -7.44
C ALA A 506 -38.20 6.65 -6.28
N ALA A 507 -37.81 7.61 -5.42
CA ALA A 507 -38.67 8.13 -4.36
C ALA A 507 -39.96 8.74 -4.92
N ASN A 508 -39.89 9.51 -6.02
CA ASN A 508 -41.09 10.07 -6.65
C ASN A 508 -42.11 9.00 -7.08
N ILE A 509 -41.65 7.85 -7.57
CA ILE A 509 -42.51 6.70 -7.93
C ILE A 509 -43.08 6.04 -6.67
N ALA A 510 -42.27 5.90 -5.61
CA ALA A 510 -42.76 5.38 -4.33
C ALA A 510 -43.84 6.29 -3.73
N LEU A 511 -43.69 7.60 -3.87
CA LEU A 511 -44.69 8.58 -3.43
C LEU A 511 -45.99 8.50 -4.24
N SER A 512 -45.90 8.40 -5.58
CA SER A 512 -47.09 8.29 -6.45
C SER A 512 -47.87 7.00 -6.24
N SER A 513 -47.17 5.90 -5.92
CA SER A 513 -47.76 4.60 -5.60
C SER A 513 -48.24 4.46 -4.15
N GLY A 514 -47.94 5.45 -3.28
CA GLY A 514 -48.34 5.48 -1.87
C GLY A 514 -47.45 4.67 -0.93
N ASP A 515 -46.31 4.15 -1.40
CA ASP A 515 -45.31 3.43 -0.60
C ASP A 515 -44.41 4.41 0.17
N LYS A 516 -44.90 4.85 1.32
CA LYS A 516 -44.19 5.80 2.19
C LYS A 516 -42.88 5.24 2.77
N GLU A 517 -42.79 3.93 2.97
CA GLU A 517 -41.61 3.29 3.53
C GLU A 517 -40.45 3.35 2.53
N ARG A 518 -40.69 2.98 1.27
CA ARG A 518 -39.69 3.11 0.20
C ARG A 518 -39.35 4.57 -0.10
N TYR A 519 -40.35 5.45 -0.10
CA TYR A 519 -40.12 6.89 -0.29
C TYR A 519 -39.10 7.43 0.72
N GLN A 520 -39.34 7.19 2.01
CA GLN A 520 -38.44 7.66 3.07
C GLN A 520 -37.05 7.02 2.92
N LYS A 521 -36.99 5.70 2.71
CA LYS A 521 -35.73 4.98 2.53
C LYS A 521 -34.89 5.52 1.36
N TYR A 522 -35.51 5.78 0.21
CA TYR A 522 -34.78 6.29 -0.96
C TYR A 522 -34.27 7.71 -0.72
N LEU A 523 -35.05 8.59 -0.10
CA LEU A 523 -34.61 9.95 0.21
C LEU A 523 -33.53 9.99 1.29
N ASP A 524 -33.61 9.14 2.32
CA ASP A 524 -32.55 9.01 3.32
C ASP A 524 -31.23 8.57 2.66
N SER A 525 -31.27 7.56 1.79
CA SER A 525 -30.09 7.16 1.00
C SER A 525 -29.61 8.26 0.05
N ALA A 526 -30.52 9.01 -0.57
CA ALA A 526 -30.16 10.14 -1.44
C ALA A 526 -29.46 11.26 -0.67
N LEU A 527 -29.88 11.53 0.57
CA LEU A 527 -29.22 12.48 1.47
C LEU A 527 -27.81 12.05 1.84
N GLU A 528 -27.63 10.77 2.15
CA GLU A 528 -26.31 10.19 2.46
C GLU A 528 -25.34 10.32 1.28
N GLU A 529 -25.81 10.05 0.05
CA GLU A 529 -25.01 10.22 -1.17
C GLU A 529 -24.77 11.71 -1.50
N ALA A 530 -25.75 12.59 -1.28
CA ALA A 530 -25.64 14.02 -1.54
C ALA A 530 -24.91 14.82 -0.44
N ALA A 531 -24.39 14.17 0.61
CA ALA A 531 -23.87 14.83 1.82
C ALA A 531 -22.77 15.88 1.58
N SER A 532 -22.04 15.78 0.45
CA SER A 532 -21.00 16.74 0.05
C SER A 532 -21.53 17.92 -0.79
N ASP A 533 -22.83 17.96 -1.11
CA ASP A 533 -23.49 19.00 -1.87
C ASP A 533 -24.61 19.67 -1.03
N PRO A 534 -24.31 20.81 -0.39
CA PRO A 534 -25.27 21.50 0.48
C PRO A 534 -26.55 21.94 -0.23
N LYS A 535 -26.49 22.25 -1.54
CA LYS A 535 -27.64 22.74 -2.30
C LYS A 535 -28.63 21.61 -2.55
N ASN A 536 -28.13 20.47 -3.02
CA ASN A 536 -28.94 19.28 -3.26
C ASN A 536 -29.44 18.64 -1.97
N THR A 537 -28.61 18.62 -0.91
CA THR A 537 -29.04 18.16 0.42
C THR A 537 -30.23 18.98 0.95
N THR A 538 -30.20 20.30 0.80
CA THR A 538 -31.30 21.18 1.25
C THR A 538 -32.60 20.89 0.49
N LEU A 539 -32.50 20.63 -0.82
CA LEU A 539 -33.66 20.30 -1.65
C LEU A 539 -34.26 18.94 -1.25
N ILE A 540 -33.42 17.93 -1.02
CA ILE A 540 -33.89 16.61 -0.59
C ILE A 540 -34.49 16.65 0.82
N LEU A 541 -33.88 17.38 1.76
CA LEU A 541 -34.42 17.54 3.13
C LEU A 541 -35.81 18.17 3.13
N LYS A 542 -36.02 19.23 2.35
CA LYS A 542 -37.34 19.87 2.22
C LYS A 542 -38.39 18.91 1.67
N ALA A 543 -38.03 18.11 0.67
CA ALA A 543 -38.93 17.12 0.12
C ALA A 543 -39.30 16.06 1.16
N LEU A 544 -38.32 15.58 1.93
CA LEU A 544 -38.52 14.62 3.00
C LEU A 544 -39.43 15.17 4.13
N GLU A 545 -39.20 16.42 4.57
CA GLU A 545 -40.01 17.08 5.61
C GLU A 545 -41.46 17.30 5.17
N ASN A 546 -41.68 17.72 3.91
CA ASN A 546 -43.00 18.04 3.40
C ASN A 546 -43.72 16.84 2.76
N THR A 547 -43.05 15.71 2.59
CA THR A 547 -43.55 14.55 1.82
C THR A 547 -43.96 14.95 0.39
N GLU A 548 -43.06 15.66 -0.30
CA GLU A 548 -43.28 16.19 -1.64
C GLU A 548 -42.41 15.48 -2.68
N SER A 549 -42.85 15.48 -3.94
CA SER A 549 -42.05 14.99 -5.06
C SER A 549 -40.90 15.94 -5.35
N ILE A 550 -39.73 15.39 -5.66
CA ILE A 550 -38.55 16.16 -6.05
C ILE A 550 -38.59 16.43 -7.55
N ASP A 551 -38.48 17.70 -7.96
CA ASP A 551 -38.24 18.03 -9.37
C ASP A 551 -36.79 17.71 -9.76
N ILE A 552 -36.61 16.60 -10.47
CA ILE A 552 -35.30 16.14 -10.96
C ILE A 552 -34.67 17.13 -11.94
N LYS A 553 -35.47 17.92 -12.67
CA LYS A 553 -34.93 18.94 -13.55
C LYS A 553 -34.28 20.06 -12.73
N SER A 554 -34.99 20.57 -11.72
CA SER A 554 -34.43 21.53 -10.77
C SER A 554 -33.20 20.98 -10.04
N TYR A 555 -33.21 19.67 -9.68
CA TYR A 555 -32.03 19.01 -9.11
C TYR A 555 -30.82 19.10 -10.05
N PHE A 556 -31.03 18.86 -11.35
CA PHE A 556 -29.95 18.96 -12.34
C PHE A 556 -29.43 20.39 -12.56
N GLU A 557 -30.31 21.39 -12.44
CA GLU A 557 -29.98 22.81 -12.62
C GLU A 557 -29.19 23.40 -11.43
N LEU A 558 -29.31 22.86 -10.21
CA LEU A 558 -28.62 23.38 -9.02
C LEU A 558 -27.10 23.17 -9.06
N GLN A 559 -26.62 22.19 -9.84
CA GLN A 559 -25.19 21.96 -10.03
C GLN A 559 -24.54 23.03 -10.93
N GLU A 560 -25.32 23.83 -11.66
CA GLU A 560 -24.83 24.88 -12.56
C GLU A 560 -24.16 26.06 -11.85
N GLN A 561 -24.32 26.17 -10.53
CA GLN A 561 -23.91 27.33 -9.74
C GLN A 561 -22.72 27.06 -8.80
N ASN A 562 -21.97 25.97 -9.01
CA ASN A 562 -20.76 25.61 -8.22
C ASN A 562 -19.51 25.52 -9.08
#